data_AF-A0A3M1NPY9-F1
#
_entry.id   AF-A0A3M1NPY9-F1
#
_cell.length_a   1.000
_cell.length_b   1.000
_cell.length_c   1.000
_cell.angle_alpha   90.00
_cell.angle_beta   90.00
_cell.angle_gamma   90.00
#
_symmetry.space_group_name_H-M   'P 1'
#
loop_
_entity.id
_entity.type
_entity.pdbx_description
1 polymer ?
#
loop_
_entity_poly.entity_id
_entity_poly.type
_entity_poly.pdbx_seq_one_letter_code
_entity_poly.pdbx_strand_id
1 'polypeptide(L)'
;MRISFLFAVAGFLLALLPIGPAQAQVARLVHYQGTLQNEDGTPFTGTTDLYFSIYRSFTSERPIWSEVHKDVQVEDGQYEVLLGSSTPLKLSFYEYTLGVKRSETDPNEIRTTIVGSGYNYRLSFLFAAYTIVWLAIFLYLVSISRRQKKLIAELQTLAQANVVRESVS
;
A
#
# COMPACT_ATOMS: atom_id res chain seq x y z
N MET A 1 -43.17 1.76 -15.48
CA MET A 1 -42.04 2.61 -15.89
C MET A 1 -41.37 3.41 -14.75
N ARG A 2 -41.93 3.47 -13.53
CA ARG A 2 -41.36 4.23 -12.39
C ARG A 2 -40.39 3.41 -11.51
N ILE A 3 -40.70 2.13 -11.31
CA ILE A 3 -39.89 1.21 -10.50
C ILE A 3 -38.60 0.80 -11.20
N SER A 4 -38.62 0.60 -12.52
CA SER A 4 -37.43 0.30 -13.31
C SER A 4 -36.42 1.46 -13.34
N PHE A 5 -36.90 2.71 -13.24
CA PHE A 5 -36.05 3.90 -13.12
C PHE A 5 -35.39 4.00 -11.74
N LEU A 6 -36.13 3.64 -10.67
CA LEU A 6 -35.59 3.58 -9.30
C LEU A 6 -34.51 2.51 -9.14
N PHE A 7 -34.68 1.32 -9.74
CA PHE A 7 -33.65 0.28 -9.73
C PHE A 7 -32.40 0.67 -10.53
N ALA A 8 -32.55 1.39 -11.66
CA ALA A 8 -31.43 1.88 -12.44
C ALA A 8 -30.64 2.98 -11.71
N VAL A 9 -31.34 3.90 -11.03
CA VAL A 9 -30.71 4.96 -10.22
C VAL A 9 -30.04 4.38 -8.98
N ALA A 10 -30.68 3.41 -8.30
CA ALA A 10 -30.08 2.73 -7.15
C ALA A 10 -28.83 1.92 -7.55
N GLY A 11 -28.85 1.23 -8.69
CA GLY A 11 -27.68 0.52 -9.22
C GLY A 11 -26.54 1.47 -9.61
N PHE A 12 -26.85 2.63 -10.18
CA PHE A 12 -25.87 3.66 -10.49
C PHE A 12 -25.27 4.30 -9.22
N LEU A 13 -26.08 4.57 -8.19
CA LEU A 13 -25.60 5.08 -6.90
C LEU A 13 -24.70 4.09 -6.16
N LEU A 14 -25.01 2.78 -6.26
CA LEU A 14 -24.22 1.72 -5.64
C LEU A 14 -22.86 1.52 -6.34
N ALA A 15 -22.79 1.78 -7.66
CA ALA A 15 -21.56 1.72 -8.45
C ALA A 15 -20.62 2.94 -8.22
N LEU A 16 -21.13 4.02 -7.61
CA LEU A 16 -20.34 5.20 -7.23
C LEU A 16 -19.72 5.10 -5.83
N LEU A 17 -19.93 4.00 -5.08
CA LEU A 17 -19.17 3.80 -3.85
C LEU A 17 -17.69 3.66 -4.20
N PRO A 18 -16.81 4.54 -3.68
CA PRO A 18 -15.38 4.37 -3.86
C PRO A 18 -14.99 3.09 -3.13
N ILE A 19 -14.66 2.05 -3.89
CA ILE A 19 -13.87 0.93 -3.40
C ILE A 19 -12.49 1.53 -3.13
N GLY A 20 -12.31 2.04 -1.91
CA GLY A 20 -11.01 2.54 -1.47
C GLY A 20 -9.98 1.43 -1.64
N PRO A 21 -8.72 1.75 -2.03
CA PRO A 21 -7.69 0.74 -2.06
C PRO A 21 -7.59 0.13 -0.66
N ALA A 22 -7.94 -1.15 -0.55
CA ALA A 22 -7.63 -1.93 0.64
C ALA A 22 -6.11 -2.01 0.69
N GLN A 23 -5.49 -1.09 1.45
CA GLN A 23 -4.07 -1.17 1.73
C GLN A 23 -3.88 -2.35 2.66
N ALA A 24 -3.66 -3.53 2.07
CA ALA A 24 -3.13 -4.66 2.78
C ALA A 24 -1.71 -4.29 3.23
N GLN A 25 -1.62 -3.69 4.43
CA GLN A 25 -0.35 -3.50 5.11
C GLN A 25 0.13 -4.88 5.53
N VAL A 26 0.92 -5.51 4.67
CA VAL A 26 1.66 -6.72 5.02
C VAL A 26 2.69 -6.30 6.05
N ALA A 27 2.46 -6.65 7.31
CA ALA A 27 3.44 -6.50 8.37
C ALA A 27 4.69 -7.26 7.95
N ARG A 28 5.81 -6.55 7.78
CA ARG A 28 7.08 -7.17 7.40
C ARG A 28 7.82 -7.51 8.68
N LEU A 29 8.11 -8.79 8.84
CA LEU A 29 9.06 -9.27 9.83
C LEU A 29 10.47 -8.97 9.32
N VAL A 30 11.28 -8.34 10.15
CA VAL A 30 12.69 -8.05 9.85
C VAL A 30 13.54 -8.93 10.74
N HIS A 31 14.31 -9.82 10.12
CA HIS A 31 15.30 -10.61 10.81
C HIS A 31 16.46 -9.72 11.25
N TYR A 32 16.73 -9.70 12.55
CA TYR A 32 17.80 -8.90 13.13
C TYR A 32 18.69 -9.79 13.99
N GLN A 33 19.99 -9.70 13.75
CA GLN A 33 21.01 -10.40 14.52
C GLN A 33 21.93 -9.36 15.16
N GLY A 34 22.26 -9.57 16.42
CA GLY A 34 23.18 -8.72 17.15
C GLY A 34 24.10 -9.52 18.06
N THR A 35 25.03 -8.81 18.70
CA THR A 35 25.90 -9.38 19.73
C THR A 35 25.72 -8.67 21.05
N LEU A 36 25.84 -9.40 22.14
CA LEU A 36 25.80 -8.93 23.52
C LEU A 36 27.06 -9.40 24.23
N GLN A 37 27.67 -8.47 24.94
CA GLN A 37 28.81 -8.72 25.80
C GLN A 37 28.45 -8.39 27.24
N ASN A 38 29.14 -9.03 28.17
CA ASN A 38 29.16 -8.66 29.58
C ASN A 38 30.00 -7.40 29.78
N GLU A 39 29.89 -6.79 30.96
CA GLU A 39 30.73 -5.65 31.34
C GLU A 39 32.23 -5.98 31.26
N ASP A 40 32.58 -7.25 31.49
CA ASP A 40 33.94 -7.78 31.40
C ASP A 40 34.41 -8.06 29.95
N GLY A 41 33.60 -7.74 28.94
CA GLY A 41 33.90 -7.96 27.52
C GLY A 41 33.75 -9.42 27.04
N THR A 42 33.36 -10.33 27.92
CA THR A 42 33.05 -11.72 27.55
C THR A 42 31.70 -11.83 26.82
N PRO A 43 31.52 -12.76 25.87
CA PRO A 43 30.22 -12.97 25.24
C PRO A 43 29.16 -13.37 26.27
N PHE A 44 28.00 -12.69 26.26
CA PHE A 44 26.90 -13.06 27.15
C PHE A 44 26.26 -14.36 26.66
N THR A 45 26.06 -15.33 27.56
CA THR A 45 25.33 -16.56 27.25
C THR A 45 24.24 -16.76 28.28
N GLY A 46 23.00 -16.95 27.83
CA GLY A 46 21.84 -17.08 28.69
C GLY A 46 20.59 -16.49 28.07
N THR A 47 19.55 -16.36 28.89
CA THR A 47 18.27 -15.81 28.48
C THR A 47 18.11 -14.41 29.06
N THR A 48 17.73 -13.44 28.24
CA THR A 48 17.50 -12.05 28.67
C THR A 48 16.39 -11.39 27.88
N ASP A 49 15.76 -10.39 28.47
CA ASP A 49 14.83 -9.52 27.75
C ASP A 49 15.61 -8.51 26.91
N LEU A 50 15.08 -8.19 25.73
CA LEU A 50 15.63 -7.20 24.82
C LEU A 50 14.58 -6.19 24.40
N TYR A 51 14.94 -4.92 24.55
CA TYR A 51 14.11 -3.78 24.22
C TYR A 51 14.67 -3.13 22.96
N PHE A 52 13.84 -3.08 21.92
CA PHE A 52 14.18 -2.48 20.65
C PHE A 52 13.41 -1.19 20.48
N SER A 53 14.09 -0.16 20.00
CA SER A 53 13.50 1.15 19.71
C SER A 53 14.04 1.68 18.40
N ILE A 54 13.17 2.23 17.56
CA ILE A 54 13.58 2.84 16.29
C ILE A 54 13.35 4.34 16.37
N TYR A 55 14.35 5.09 15.92
CA TYR A 55 14.41 6.54 15.93
C TYR A 55 14.57 7.08 14.51
N ARG A 56 14.14 8.33 14.28
CA ARG A 56 14.32 9.01 12.98
C ARG A 56 15.78 9.34 12.68
N SER A 57 16.60 9.52 13.70
CA SER A 57 18.02 9.85 13.58
C SER A 57 18.76 9.45 14.84
N PHE A 58 20.09 9.45 14.78
CA PHE A 58 20.95 9.12 15.92
C PHE A 58 20.77 10.10 17.10
N THR A 59 20.43 11.35 16.81
CA THR A 59 20.19 12.42 17.79
C THR A 59 18.75 12.50 18.30
N SER A 60 17.84 11.70 17.73
CA SER A 60 16.44 11.72 18.16
C SER A 60 16.29 11.07 19.55
N GLU A 61 15.59 11.76 20.44
CA GLU A 61 15.32 11.27 21.81
C GLU A 61 14.04 10.45 21.90
N ARG A 62 13.07 10.70 21.01
CA ARG A 62 11.78 10.00 21.00
C ARG A 62 11.78 8.87 19.96
N PRO A 63 11.50 7.62 20.37
CA PRO A 63 11.35 6.53 19.43
C PRO A 63 10.05 6.69 18.63
N ILE A 64 10.09 6.38 17.34
CA ILE A 64 8.90 6.27 16.47
C ILE A 64 8.26 4.89 16.56
N TRP A 65 8.98 3.92 17.10
CA TRP A 65 8.54 2.55 17.26
C TRP A 65 9.33 1.87 18.37
N SER A 66 8.69 0.96 19.09
CA SER A 66 9.32 0.11 20.10
C SER A 66 8.70 -1.29 20.13
N GLU A 67 9.52 -2.27 20.47
CA GLU A 67 9.11 -3.67 20.69
C GLU A 67 9.96 -4.27 21.81
N VAL A 68 9.35 -5.16 22.57
CA VAL A 68 10.01 -5.90 23.65
C VAL A 68 9.95 -7.38 23.32
N HIS A 69 11.12 -8.02 23.27
CA HIS A 69 11.24 -9.46 23.16
C HIS A 69 11.65 -10.00 24.51
N LYS A 70 10.79 -10.85 25.08
CA LYS A 70 11.05 -11.50 26.36
C LYS A 70 11.73 -12.84 26.13
N ASP A 71 12.54 -13.23 27.11
CA ASP A 71 13.17 -14.54 27.16
C ASP A 71 13.98 -14.89 25.89
N VAL A 72 14.73 -13.92 25.35
CA VAL A 72 15.57 -14.15 24.16
C VAL A 72 16.78 -14.98 24.56
N GLN A 73 16.98 -16.11 23.87
CA GLN A 73 18.17 -16.94 24.05
C GLN A 73 19.37 -16.31 23.33
N VAL A 74 20.45 -16.19 24.07
CA VAL A 74 21.73 -15.66 23.60
C VAL A 74 22.78 -16.75 23.78
N GLU A 75 23.43 -17.14 22.70
CA GLU A 75 24.48 -18.15 22.69
C GLU A 75 25.77 -17.53 22.16
N ASP A 76 26.86 -17.63 22.93
CA ASP A 76 28.16 -17.05 22.57
C ASP A 76 28.06 -15.55 22.20
N GLY A 77 27.24 -14.81 22.96
CA GLY A 77 26.97 -13.40 22.74
C GLY A 77 26.04 -13.13 21.55
N GLN A 78 25.70 -14.10 20.71
CA GLN A 78 24.86 -13.88 19.54
C GLN A 78 23.39 -14.10 19.86
N TYR A 79 22.54 -13.23 19.34
CA TYR A 79 21.09 -13.38 19.42
C TYR A 79 20.45 -13.03 18.08
N GLU A 80 19.28 -13.59 17.85
CA GLU A 80 18.49 -13.39 16.67
C GLU A 80 17.03 -13.13 17.07
N VAL A 81 16.43 -12.09 16.47
CA VAL A 81 15.03 -11.72 16.71
C VAL A 81 14.35 -11.33 15.41
N LEU A 82 13.03 -11.54 15.37
CA LEU A 82 12.17 -11.08 14.29
C LEU A 82 11.46 -9.80 14.72
N LEU A 83 12.02 -8.65 14.33
CA LEU A 83 11.40 -7.34 14.60
C LEU A 83 10.12 -7.17 13.79
N GLY A 84 9.10 -6.58 14.39
CA GLY A 84 7.78 -6.42 13.79
C GLY A 84 6.81 -7.55 14.12
N SER A 85 7.18 -8.48 15.01
CA SER A 85 6.38 -9.65 15.37
C SER A 85 5.23 -9.29 16.32
N SER A 86 5.52 -8.49 17.35
CA SER A 86 4.55 -7.97 18.30
C SER A 86 4.00 -6.62 17.85
N THR A 87 4.86 -5.73 17.35
CA THR A 87 4.44 -4.39 16.90
C THR A 87 4.77 -4.21 15.42
N PRO A 88 3.79 -4.26 14.50
CA PRO A 88 4.06 -4.22 13.06
C PRO A 88 4.98 -3.08 12.61
N LEU A 89 6.10 -3.42 11.96
CA LEU A 89 7.08 -2.44 11.48
C LEU A 89 6.57 -1.72 10.22
N LYS A 90 6.48 -0.39 10.27
CA LYS A 90 6.09 0.45 9.12
C LYS A 90 7.18 1.48 8.85
N LEU A 91 8.27 1.04 8.24
CA LEU A 91 9.38 1.92 7.85
C LEU A 91 9.31 2.27 6.36
N SER A 92 9.59 3.54 6.05
CA SER A 92 9.76 4.03 4.69
C SER A 92 11.21 3.82 4.21
N PHE A 93 11.52 4.15 2.96
CA PHE A 93 12.89 4.14 2.43
C PHE A 93 13.71 5.34 2.96
N TYR A 94 13.96 5.35 4.26
CA TYR A 94 14.86 6.31 4.91
C TYR A 94 15.85 5.57 5.80
N GLU A 95 16.91 6.28 6.17
CA GLU A 95 17.80 5.88 7.24
C GLU A 95 17.09 6.11 8.58
N TYR A 96 17.18 5.10 9.45
CA TYR A 96 16.69 5.14 10.81
C TYR A 96 17.79 4.68 11.76
N THR A 97 17.60 4.91 13.04
CA THR A 97 18.51 4.41 14.07
C THR A 97 17.77 3.39 14.92
N LEU A 98 18.32 2.19 15.03
CA LEU A 98 17.87 1.14 15.93
C LEU A 98 18.66 1.23 17.23
N GLY A 99 17.94 1.41 18.33
CA GLY A 99 18.43 1.30 19.70
C GLY A 99 18.11 -0.06 20.27
N VAL A 100 19.08 -0.68 20.95
CA VAL A 100 18.92 -1.95 21.66
C VAL A 100 19.34 -1.76 23.12
N LYS A 101 18.51 -2.26 24.04
CA LYS A 101 18.76 -2.25 25.50
C LYS A 101 18.43 -3.59 26.14
N ARG A 102 19.12 -3.94 27.22
CA ARG A 102 18.88 -5.17 28.01
C ARG A 102 17.79 -4.98 29.08
N SER A 103 17.50 -3.75 29.47
CA SER A 103 16.45 -3.41 30.42
C SER A 103 15.86 -2.05 30.09
N GLU A 104 14.59 -1.82 30.43
CA GLU A 104 13.91 -0.53 30.24
C GLU A 104 14.62 0.61 30.97
N THR A 105 15.26 0.30 32.11
CA THR A 105 16.00 1.27 32.94
C THR A 105 17.50 1.32 32.59
N ASP A 106 17.95 0.55 31.59
CA ASP A 106 19.36 0.53 31.20
C ASP A 106 19.76 1.85 30.53
N PRO A 107 20.73 2.60 31.10
CA PRO A 107 21.24 3.82 30.48
C PRO A 107 22.07 3.51 29.22
N ASN A 108 22.58 2.29 29.06
CA ASN A 108 23.41 1.91 27.93
C ASN A 108 22.54 1.45 26.75
N GLU A 109 22.23 2.40 25.88
CA GLU A 109 21.61 2.13 24.58
C GLU A 109 22.67 1.97 23.50
N ILE A 110 22.75 0.79 22.89
CA ILE A 110 23.55 0.62 21.68
C ILE A 110 22.70 1.09 20.50
N ARG A 111 23.15 2.13 19.81
CA ARG A 111 22.49 2.70 18.63
C ARG A 111 23.22 2.31 17.35
N THR A 112 22.50 1.77 16.38
CA THR A 112 23.03 1.39 15.08
C THR A 112 22.15 1.92 13.96
N THR A 113 22.75 2.41 12.88
CA THR A 113 21.99 2.87 11.70
C THR A 113 21.45 1.67 10.95
N ILE A 114 20.16 1.72 10.63
CA ILE A 114 19.46 0.74 9.79
C ILE A 114 18.79 1.47 8.63
N VAL A 115 18.66 0.81 7.49
CA VAL A 115 17.93 1.35 6.34
C VAL A 115 16.59 0.63 6.24
N GLY A 116 15.50 1.39 6.17
CA GLY A 116 14.19 0.80 5.91
C GLY A 116 14.16 0.18 4.52
N SER A 117 13.78 -1.10 4.42
CA SER A 117 13.67 -1.85 3.16
C SER A 117 12.45 -1.45 2.31
N GLY A 118 12.13 -0.15 2.33
CA GLY A 118 10.79 0.44 2.34
C GLY A 118 9.75 -0.06 1.34
N TYR A 119 8.50 0.33 1.61
CA TYR A 119 7.42 0.22 0.65
C TYR A 119 7.40 1.44 -0.27
N ASN A 120 7.26 1.21 -1.57
CA ASN A 120 6.93 2.25 -2.54
C ASN A 120 5.43 2.59 -2.40
N TYR A 121 5.11 3.71 -1.75
CA TYR A 121 3.73 4.27 -1.69
C TYR A 121 3.22 4.80 -3.05
N ARG A 122 3.75 4.31 -4.19
CA ARG A 122 3.45 4.84 -5.52
C ARG A 122 2.46 4.02 -6.34
N LEU A 123 1.85 2.98 -5.78
CA LEU A 123 0.88 2.18 -6.55
C LEU A 123 -0.46 2.90 -6.76
N SER A 124 -0.81 3.88 -5.92
CA SER A 124 -2.05 4.67 -6.06
C SER A 124 -2.12 5.44 -7.39
N PHE A 125 -0.97 5.90 -7.90
CA PHE A 125 -0.92 6.59 -9.20
C PHE A 125 -1.24 5.64 -10.36
N LEU A 126 -0.88 4.36 -10.25
CA LEU A 126 -1.20 3.36 -11.27
C LEU A 126 -2.72 3.15 -11.38
N PHE A 127 -3.42 3.06 -10.25
CA PHE A 127 -4.87 2.86 -10.23
C PHE A 127 -5.63 4.10 -10.72
N ALA A 128 -5.20 5.30 -10.34
CA ALA A 128 -5.82 6.54 -10.83
C ALA A 128 -5.65 6.70 -12.36
N ALA A 129 -4.43 6.49 -12.88
CA ALA A 129 -4.17 6.55 -14.32
C ALA A 129 -4.99 5.52 -15.10
N TYR A 130 -5.12 4.30 -14.56
CA TYR A 130 -5.93 3.24 -15.16
C TYR A 130 -7.40 3.64 -15.31
N THR A 131 -8.01 4.21 -14.27
CA THR A 131 -9.43 4.63 -14.35
C THR A 131 -9.68 5.75 -15.35
N ILE A 132 -8.75 6.72 -15.47
CA ILE A 132 -8.86 7.82 -16.44
C ILE A 132 -8.80 7.28 -17.88
N VAL A 133 -7.86 6.37 -18.16
CA VAL A 133 -7.72 5.74 -19.49
C VAL A 133 -9.00 4.98 -19.85
N TRP A 134 -9.53 4.17 -18.93
CA TRP A 134 -10.77 3.43 -19.17
C TRP A 134 -11.99 4.33 -19.36
N LEU A 135 -12.09 5.43 -18.60
CA LEU A 135 -13.15 6.42 -18.77
C LEU A 135 -13.07 7.08 -20.16
N ALA A 136 -11.86 7.44 -20.61
CA ALA A 136 -11.65 8.03 -21.93
C ALA A 136 -12.03 7.05 -23.06
N ILE A 137 -11.63 5.78 -22.96
CA ILE A 137 -12.02 4.72 -23.90
C ILE A 137 -13.54 4.56 -23.91
N PHE A 138 -14.19 4.52 -22.75
CA PHE A 138 -15.63 4.39 -22.65
C PHE A 138 -16.37 5.55 -23.33
N LEU A 139 -15.97 6.79 -23.03
CA LEU A 139 -16.56 7.99 -23.66
C LEU A 139 -16.32 8.01 -25.18
N TYR A 140 -15.15 7.55 -25.63
CA TYR A 140 -14.83 7.43 -27.04
C TYR A 140 -15.74 6.42 -27.75
N LEU A 141 -15.96 5.24 -27.15
CA LEU A 141 -16.87 4.22 -27.68
C LEU A 141 -18.32 4.72 -27.74
N VAL A 142 -18.78 5.44 -26.72
CA VAL A 142 -20.12 6.06 -26.70
C VAL A 142 -20.25 7.11 -27.82
N SER A 143 -19.23 7.94 -28.01
CA SER A 143 -19.18 8.94 -29.09
C SER A 143 -19.28 8.27 -30.46
N ILE A 144 -18.50 7.21 -30.71
CA ILE A 144 -18.56 6.44 -31.95
C ILE A 144 -19.96 5.84 -32.15
N SER A 145 -20.53 5.22 -31.12
CA SER A 145 -21.86 4.61 -31.22
C SER A 145 -22.94 5.62 -31.65
N ARG A 146 -22.90 6.83 -31.10
CA ARG A 146 -23.82 7.91 -31.49
C ARG A 146 -23.61 8.35 -32.93
N ARG A 147 -22.36 8.51 -33.37
CA ARG A 147 -22.03 8.87 -34.77
C ARG A 147 -22.50 7.80 -35.76
N GLN A 148 -22.29 6.52 -35.44
CA GLN A 148 -22.74 5.40 -36.25
C GLN A 148 -24.26 5.40 -36.43
N LYS A 149 -25.02 5.60 -35.34
CA LYS A 149 -26.49 5.68 -35.42
C LYS A 149 -26.97 6.83 -36.31
N LYS A 150 -26.33 8.00 -36.22
CA LYS A 150 -26.69 9.16 -37.05
C LYS A 150 -26.43 8.89 -38.54
N LEU A 151 -25.26 8.33 -38.87
CA LEU A 151 -24.91 7.99 -40.25
C LEU A 151 -25.86 6.95 -40.85
N ILE A 152 -26.22 5.91 -40.09
CA ILE A 152 -27.17 4.89 -40.55
C ILE A 152 -28.55 5.52 -40.83
N ALA A 153 -29.02 6.42 -39.96
CA ALA A 153 -30.28 7.12 -40.18
C ALA A 153 -30.25 8.00 -41.43
N GLU A 154 -29.17 8.77 -41.64
CA GLU A 154 -28.99 9.58 -42.84
C GLU A 154 -28.98 8.72 -44.12
N LEU A 155 -28.25 7.59 -44.11
CA LEU A 155 -28.22 6.67 -45.24
C LEU A 155 -29.60 6.06 -45.55
N GLN A 156 -30.37 5.70 -44.52
CA GLN A 156 -31.74 5.20 -44.71
C GLN A 156 -32.65 6.26 -45.32
N THR A 157 -32.57 7.51 -44.87
CA THR A 157 -33.36 8.60 -45.44
C THR A 157 -32.99 8.89 -46.90
N LEU A 158 -31.70 8.86 -47.24
CA LEU A 158 -31.23 9.05 -48.60
C LEU A 158 -31.66 7.90 -49.52
N ALA A 159 -31.58 6.65 -49.03
CA ALA A 159 -32.05 5.50 -49.77
C ALA A 159 -33.56 5.59 -50.06
N GLN A 160 -34.36 5.98 -49.06
CA GLN A 160 -35.80 6.20 -49.25
C GLN A 160 -36.09 7.34 -50.24
N ALA A 161 -35.41 8.47 -50.12
CA ALA A 161 -35.57 9.60 -51.03
C ALA A 161 -35.21 9.23 -52.48
N ASN A 162 -34.16 8.42 -52.69
CA ASN A 162 -33.79 7.96 -54.02
C ASN A 162 -34.82 7.00 -54.62
N VAL A 163 -35.33 6.04 -53.82
CA VAL A 163 -36.41 5.12 -54.25
C VAL A 163 -37.68 5.90 -54.65
N VAL A 164 -38.06 6.93 -53.87
CA VAL A 164 -39.20 7.79 -54.22
C VAL A 164 -38.94 8.54 -55.53
N ARG A 165 -37.73 9.07 -55.73
CA ARG A 165 -37.36 9.80 -56.95
C ARG A 165 -37.43 8.93 -58.20
N GLU A 166 -36.97 7.69 -58.13
CA GLU A 166 -37.01 6.73 -59.24
C GLU A 166 -38.44 6.24 -59.56
N SER A 167 -39.38 6.29 -58.61
CA SER A 167 -40.79 5.91 -58.85
C SER A 167 -41.65 6.96 -59.56
N VAL A 168 -41.17 8.21 -59.62
CA VAL A 168 -41.88 9.37 -60.20
C VAL A 168 -41.41 9.70 -61.62
N SER A 169 -40.28 9.11 -62.06
CA SER A 169 -39.75 9.16 -63.43
C SER A 169 -40.23 7.97 -64.25
#